data_AF-A0A7G7SRP9-F1
#
_entry.id   AF-A0A7G7SRP9-F1
#
_cell.length_a   1.000
_cell.length_b   1.000
_cell.length_c   1.000
_cell.angle_alpha   90.00
_cell.angle_beta   90.00
_cell.angle_gamma   90.00
#
_symmetry.space_group_name_H-M   'P 1'
#
loop_
_entity.id
_entity.type
_entity.pdbx_description
1 polymer ?
#
loop_
_entity_poly.entity_id
_entity_poly.type
_entity_poly.pdbx_seq_one_letter_code
_entity_poly.pdbx_strand_id
1 'polypeptide(L)'
;MRLLLSVCTLSLLGAAASASAGPQFSSQQCGFSTPYDVIVDRTGVALTRSAGTPKTVFLHDGRLQVDGVAQPLSSADAQRVRQMEQGAQALMPEVAGIAREVVGITFDAFGGVVEAITGSRSKARKIERHRDAALAHLERTLGKGQWQKEPFDKAFEADVSAAAEEMAGALTSGVMFAVFTGRADDIEKRTDAMQKDMDRRMDARGKALEARANALCVQVRELDELQLQLDYRLSDGKRLLLLQQTKNPAEPSSAMARETEVTGGSRR
;
A
#
# COMPACT_ATOMS: atom_id res chain seq x y z
N MET A 1 14.22 -28.54 51.89
CA MET A 1 15.00 -27.32 52.18
C MET A 1 16.28 -27.38 51.34
N ARG A 2 16.60 -26.30 50.60
CA ARG A 2 17.72 -26.10 49.65
C ARG A 2 17.44 -26.56 48.20
N LEU A 3 16.97 -25.65 47.34
CA LEU A 3 17.73 -24.70 46.48
C LEU A 3 18.46 -25.37 45.31
N LEU A 4 17.81 -25.36 44.14
CA LEU A 4 18.48 -25.27 42.85
C LEU A 4 17.81 -24.16 42.04
N LEU A 5 18.45 -22.99 42.07
CA LEU A 5 18.22 -21.87 41.18
C LEU A 5 18.64 -22.27 39.77
N SER A 6 17.68 -22.59 38.91
CA SER A 6 17.92 -22.67 37.47
C SER A 6 17.52 -21.32 36.87
N VAL A 7 18.52 -20.45 36.75
CA VAL A 7 18.44 -19.18 36.01
C VAL A 7 18.30 -19.54 34.53
N CYS A 8 17.06 -19.60 34.04
CA CYS A 8 16.80 -19.55 32.60
C CYS A 8 16.94 -18.10 32.16
N THR A 9 18.13 -17.77 31.67
CA THR A 9 18.42 -16.61 30.86
C THR A 9 17.48 -16.60 29.66
N LEU A 10 16.38 -15.85 29.75
CA LEU A 10 15.53 -15.52 28.62
C LEU A 10 16.32 -14.56 27.73
N SER A 11 16.94 -15.08 26.69
CA SER A 11 17.50 -14.30 25.59
C SER A 11 16.37 -13.47 24.98
N LEU A 12 16.38 -12.16 25.25
CA LEU A 12 15.66 -11.17 24.45
C LEU A 12 16.23 -11.22 23.02
N LEU A 13 15.66 -12.09 22.19
CA LEU A 13 15.76 -11.91 20.74
C LEU A 13 14.92 -10.70 20.39
N GLY A 14 15.60 -9.60 20.07
CA GLY A 14 15.01 -8.47 19.39
C GLY A 14 14.48 -8.91 18.04
N ALA A 15 13.20 -9.29 18.00
CA ALA A 15 12.40 -9.02 16.83
C ALA A 15 12.01 -7.54 16.94
N ALA A 16 12.81 -6.68 16.33
CA ALA A 16 12.24 -5.47 15.74
C ALA A 16 11.19 -5.99 14.76
N ALA A 17 9.95 -6.11 15.22
CA ALA A 17 8.83 -6.29 14.35
C ALA A 17 8.87 -5.06 13.45
N SER A 18 9.27 -5.27 12.19
CA SER A 18 8.82 -4.42 11.10
C SER A 18 7.29 -4.47 11.16
N ALA A 19 6.70 -3.58 11.96
CA ALA A 19 5.29 -3.30 11.98
C ALA A 19 4.97 -2.49 10.72
N SER A 20 5.18 -3.13 9.57
CA SER A 20 4.75 -2.71 8.24
C SER A 20 4.02 -3.87 7.57
N ALA A 21 3.25 -4.64 8.34
CA ALA A 21 2.40 -5.73 7.87
C ALA A 21 0.92 -5.33 7.93
N GLY A 22 0.61 -4.08 7.59
CA GLY A 22 -0.70 -3.75 7.02
C GLY A 22 -0.74 -4.25 5.57
N PRO A 23 -1.93 -4.51 4.98
CA PRO A 23 -2.02 -4.87 3.57
C PRO A 23 -1.44 -3.73 2.73
N GLN A 24 -0.23 -3.92 2.21
CA GLN A 24 0.42 -2.94 1.35
C GLN A 24 -0.18 -3.04 -0.05
N PHE A 25 -1.29 -2.35 -0.27
CA PHE A 25 -1.72 -2.05 -1.63
C PHE A 25 -0.84 -0.92 -2.17
N SER A 26 0.39 -1.26 -2.51
CA SER A 26 1.28 -0.38 -3.25
C SER A 26 1.18 -0.75 -4.73
N SER A 27 1.27 0.24 -5.61
CA SER A 27 1.46 0.05 -7.06
C SER A 27 2.62 -0.90 -7.39
N GLN A 28 3.51 -1.14 -6.42
CA GLN A 28 4.60 -2.13 -6.42
C GLN A 28 4.11 -3.57 -6.59
N GLN A 29 2.90 -3.95 -6.15
CA GLN A 29 2.35 -5.29 -6.41
C GLN A 29 2.11 -5.53 -7.91
N CYS A 30 1.78 -4.46 -8.65
CA CYS A 30 1.68 -4.50 -10.11
C CYS A 30 3.02 -4.26 -10.80
N GLY A 31 4.10 -3.98 -10.04
CA GLY A 31 5.40 -3.63 -10.61
C GLY A 31 5.48 -2.21 -11.18
N PHE A 32 4.61 -1.29 -10.76
CA PHE A 32 4.58 0.09 -11.25
C PHE A 32 4.70 1.12 -10.13
N SER A 33 5.14 2.32 -10.46
CA SER A 33 5.12 3.49 -9.58
C SER A 33 4.98 4.75 -10.41
N THR A 34 4.46 5.81 -9.79
CA THR A 34 4.48 7.16 -10.35
C THR A 34 5.37 8.03 -9.48
N PRO A 35 6.29 8.83 -10.06
CA PRO A 35 7.05 9.83 -9.31
C PRO A 35 6.24 11.11 -9.06
N TYR A 36 4.96 11.14 -9.45
CA TYR A 36 4.07 12.28 -9.33
C TYR A 36 2.99 12.03 -8.27
N ASP A 37 2.62 13.10 -7.58
CA ASP A 37 1.29 13.26 -7.01
C ASP A 37 0.30 13.46 -8.16
N VAL A 38 -0.89 12.88 -8.03
CA VAL A 38 -1.87 12.76 -9.11
C VAL A 38 -3.21 13.27 -8.62
N ILE A 39 -3.83 14.17 -9.39
CA ILE A 39 -5.20 14.62 -9.21
C ILE A 39 -5.97 14.25 -10.47
N VAL A 40 -7.02 13.45 -10.30
CA VAL A 40 -7.89 12.97 -11.36
C VAL A 40 -9.31 13.38 -11.05
N ASP A 41 -9.89 14.20 -11.92
CA ASP A 41 -11.30 14.56 -11.85
C ASP A 41 -11.87 14.75 -13.27
N ARG A 42 -13.07 15.35 -13.37
CA ARG A 42 -13.74 15.58 -14.66
C ARG A 42 -13.04 16.62 -15.53
N THR A 43 -12.15 17.42 -14.96
CA THR A 43 -11.39 18.47 -15.64
C THR A 43 -10.10 17.95 -16.25
N GLY A 44 -9.66 16.75 -15.88
CA GLY A 44 -8.52 16.05 -16.50
C GLY A 44 -7.67 15.30 -15.48
N VAL A 45 -6.42 15.05 -15.86
CA VAL A 45 -5.39 14.44 -15.01
C VAL A 45 -4.26 15.43 -14.83
N ALA A 46 -4.06 15.90 -13.60
CA ALA A 46 -2.92 16.72 -13.21
C ALA A 46 -1.90 15.87 -12.46
N LEU A 47 -0.65 15.88 -12.93
CA LEU A 47 0.47 15.23 -12.29
C LEU A 47 1.49 16.28 -11.86
N THR A 48 1.90 16.24 -10.60
CA THR A 48 2.85 17.20 -10.02
C THR A 48 3.92 16.48 -9.20
N ARG A 49 5.16 16.97 -9.22
CA ARG A 49 6.21 16.41 -8.37
C ARG A 49 7.18 17.46 -7.84
N SER A 50 7.73 17.20 -6.66
CA SER A 50 8.69 18.09 -5.98
C SER A 50 10.09 18.05 -6.61
N ALA A 51 10.53 16.90 -7.13
CA ALA A 51 11.87 16.67 -7.69
C ALA A 51 11.83 16.13 -9.13
N GLY A 52 12.83 16.46 -9.95
CA GLY A 52 12.90 16.06 -11.38
C GLY A 52 12.19 17.02 -12.35
N THR A 53 12.31 16.75 -13.66
CA THR A 53 11.74 17.53 -14.79
C THR A 53 11.06 16.61 -15.82
N PRO A 54 9.83 16.90 -16.27
CA PRO A 54 9.01 18.09 -15.95
C PRO A 54 8.40 18.04 -14.54
N LYS A 55 8.09 19.22 -13.98
CA LYS A 55 7.47 19.40 -12.66
C LYS A 55 5.96 19.19 -12.70
N THR A 56 5.32 19.67 -13.75
CA THR A 56 3.87 19.52 -13.94
C THR A 56 3.56 18.92 -15.29
N VAL A 57 2.56 18.04 -15.32
CA VAL A 57 2.00 17.48 -16.54
C VAL A 57 0.49 17.50 -16.41
N PHE A 58 -0.20 17.97 -17.42
CA PHE A 58 -1.67 18.01 -17.44
C PHE A 58 -2.19 17.38 -18.72
N LEU A 59 -3.08 16.40 -18.58
CA LEU A 59 -3.73 15.69 -19.67
C LEU A 59 -5.21 16.06 -19.62
N HIS A 60 -5.73 16.59 -20.73
CA HIS A 60 -7.15 16.87 -20.84
C HIS A 60 -7.61 16.95 -22.30
N ASP A 61 -8.61 16.14 -22.64
CA ASP A 61 -9.24 16.05 -23.96
C ASP A 61 -8.23 15.86 -25.10
N GLY A 62 -7.18 15.08 -24.83
CA GLY A 62 -6.12 14.80 -25.81
C GLY A 62 -5.13 15.93 -25.99
N ARG A 63 -5.18 16.94 -25.13
CA ARG A 63 -4.15 17.97 -25.03
C ARG A 63 -3.20 17.62 -23.90
N LEU A 64 -1.92 17.84 -24.15
CA LEU A 64 -0.86 17.68 -23.18
C LEU A 64 -0.28 19.07 -22.86
N GLN A 65 -0.19 19.39 -21.58
CA GLN A 65 0.60 20.52 -21.10
C GLN A 65 1.75 19.99 -20.25
N VAL A 66 2.95 20.50 -20.48
CA VAL A 66 4.16 20.16 -19.73
C VAL A 66 4.73 21.45 -19.17
N ASP A 67 4.91 21.51 -17.86
CA ASP A 67 5.35 22.71 -17.14
C ASP A 67 4.52 23.97 -17.49
N GLY A 68 3.21 23.78 -17.68
CA GLY A 68 2.25 24.84 -18.05
C GLY A 68 2.26 25.23 -19.53
N VAL A 69 3.10 24.61 -20.36
CA VAL A 69 3.20 24.89 -21.80
C VAL A 69 2.45 23.83 -22.59
N ALA A 70 1.47 24.26 -23.39
CA ALA A 70 0.76 23.37 -24.32
C ALA A 70 1.70 22.79 -25.37
N GLN A 71 1.67 21.48 -25.53
CA GLN A 71 2.54 20.76 -26.45
C GLN A 71 1.81 20.45 -27.76
N PRO A 72 2.46 20.66 -28.92
CA PRO A 72 1.92 20.20 -30.19
C PRO A 72 1.96 18.67 -30.22
N LEU A 73 0.80 18.04 -30.45
CA LEU A 73 0.68 16.59 -30.57
C LEU A 73 0.20 16.21 -31.97
N SER A 74 0.61 15.03 -32.43
CA SER A 74 -0.02 14.38 -33.58
C SER A 74 -1.46 13.98 -33.23
N SER A 75 -2.29 13.69 -34.23
CA SER A 75 -3.64 13.16 -34.00
C SER A 75 -3.61 11.83 -33.24
N ALA A 76 -2.62 10.99 -33.50
CA ALA A 76 -2.40 9.72 -32.82
C ALA A 76 -2.04 9.92 -31.34
N ASP A 77 -1.11 10.83 -31.03
CA ASP A 77 -0.75 11.13 -29.64
C ASP A 77 -1.89 11.81 -28.89
N ALA A 78 -2.64 12.71 -29.53
CA ALA A 78 -3.83 13.30 -28.93
C ALA A 78 -4.88 12.23 -28.57
N GLN A 79 -5.03 11.20 -29.39
CA GLN A 79 -5.90 10.06 -29.07
C GLN A 79 -5.36 9.24 -27.89
N ARG A 80 -4.06 8.94 -27.85
CA ARG A 80 -3.42 8.23 -26.74
C ARG A 80 -3.55 9.01 -25.42
N VAL A 81 -3.36 10.32 -25.44
CA VAL A 81 -3.56 11.19 -24.27
C VAL A 81 -5.01 11.15 -23.77
N ARG A 82 -6.01 11.15 -24.66
CA ARG A 82 -7.43 10.95 -24.25
C ARG A 82 -7.65 9.60 -23.58
N GLN A 83 -7.09 8.54 -24.15
CA GLN A 83 -7.23 7.19 -23.60
C GLN A 83 -6.55 7.09 -22.23
N MET A 84 -5.39 7.74 -22.05
CA MET A 84 -4.72 7.81 -20.76
C MET A 84 -5.53 8.57 -19.71
N GLU A 85 -6.13 9.70 -20.08
CA GLU A 85 -7.04 10.46 -19.19
C GLU A 85 -8.24 9.61 -18.77
N GLN A 86 -8.91 8.97 -19.72
CA GLN A 86 -10.07 8.11 -19.45
C GLN A 86 -9.71 6.91 -18.57
N GLY A 87 -8.57 6.27 -18.85
CA GLY A 87 -8.09 5.15 -18.04
C GLY A 87 -7.75 5.59 -16.61
N ALA A 88 -7.11 6.73 -16.42
CA ALA A 88 -6.85 7.28 -15.08
C ALA A 88 -8.15 7.62 -14.33
N GLN A 89 -9.14 8.21 -15.02
CA GLN A 89 -10.47 8.49 -14.46
C GLN A 89 -11.23 7.22 -14.05
N ALA A 90 -11.08 6.12 -14.79
CA ALA A 90 -11.65 4.82 -14.45
C ALA A 90 -10.90 4.12 -13.31
N LEU A 91 -9.58 4.27 -13.25
CA LEU A 91 -8.69 3.65 -12.26
C LEU A 91 -8.94 4.19 -10.84
N MET A 92 -9.12 5.50 -10.73
CA MET A 92 -9.09 6.19 -9.45
C MET A 92 -10.20 5.75 -8.46
N PRO A 93 -11.48 5.60 -8.88
CA PRO A 93 -12.52 5.05 -8.01
C PRO A 93 -12.24 3.61 -7.55
N GLU A 94 -11.62 2.78 -8.40
CA GLU A 94 -11.28 1.40 -8.04
C GLU A 94 -10.17 1.35 -7.00
N VAL A 95 -9.12 2.16 -7.16
CA VAL A 95 -8.07 2.34 -6.16
C VAL A 95 -8.66 2.76 -4.81
N ALA A 96 -9.53 3.77 -4.80
CA ALA A 96 -10.19 4.21 -3.58
C ALA A 96 -11.01 3.08 -2.95
N GLY A 97 -11.73 2.30 -3.76
CA GLY A 97 -12.53 1.16 -3.27
C GLY A 97 -11.72 0.00 -2.72
N ILE A 98 -10.53 -0.27 -3.25
CA ILE A 98 -9.59 -1.24 -2.70
C ILE A 98 -9.05 -0.74 -1.36
N ALA A 99 -8.61 0.53 -1.31
CA ALA A 99 -8.07 1.12 -0.08
C ALA A 99 -9.10 1.14 1.06
N ARG A 100 -10.38 1.43 0.77
CA ARG A 100 -11.47 1.32 1.78
C ARG A 100 -11.61 -0.09 2.32
N GLU A 101 -11.56 -1.09 1.44
CA GLU A 101 -11.70 -2.49 1.85
C GLU A 101 -10.53 -2.93 2.72
N VAL A 102 -9.31 -2.56 2.35
CA VAL A 102 -8.08 -2.79 3.13
C VAL A 102 -8.18 -2.18 4.53
N VAL A 103 -8.59 -0.92 4.62
CA VAL A 103 -8.82 -0.23 5.90
C VAL A 103 -9.88 -0.99 6.70
N GLY A 104 -11.03 -1.29 6.09
CA GLY A 104 -12.11 -2.02 6.74
C GLY A 104 -11.66 -3.35 7.33
N ILE A 105 -11.00 -4.20 6.54
CA ILE A 105 -10.46 -5.50 6.97
C ILE A 105 -9.51 -5.34 8.16
N THR A 106 -8.54 -4.44 8.04
CA THR A 106 -7.49 -4.25 9.05
C THR A 106 -8.07 -3.87 10.40
N PHE A 107 -8.97 -2.90 10.42
CA PHE A 107 -9.58 -2.42 11.66
C PHE A 107 -10.64 -3.35 12.23
N ASP A 108 -11.39 -4.07 11.38
CA ASP A 108 -12.31 -5.12 11.84
C ASP A 108 -11.52 -6.24 12.55
N ALA A 109 -10.33 -6.59 12.03
CA ALA A 109 -9.45 -7.56 12.67
C ALA A 109 -8.95 -7.06 14.04
N PHE A 110 -8.47 -5.83 14.13
CA PHE A 110 -8.05 -5.23 15.41
C PHE A 110 -9.20 -5.15 16.42
N GLY A 111 -10.38 -4.73 15.99
CA GLY A 111 -11.57 -4.66 16.84
C GLY A 111 -11.96 -6.04 17.38
N GLY A 112 -11.94 -7.06 16.51
CA GLY A 112 -12.20 -8.45 16.88
C GLY A 112 -11.22 -8.99 17.93
N VAL A 113 -9.92 -8.75 17.74
CA VAL A 113 -8.86 -9.17 18.69
C VAL A 113 -9.03 -8.46 20.04
N VAL A 114 -9.31 -7.16 20.03
CA VAL A 114 -9.58 -6.40 21.26
C VAL A 114 -10.82 -6.93 21.99
N GLU A 115 -11.92 -7.19 21.28
CA GLU A 115 -13.13 -7.75 21.91
C GLU A 115 -12.88 -9.15 22.48
N ALA A 116 -12.17 -10.02 21.74
CA ALA A 116 -11.87 -11.38 22.16
C ALA A 116 -11.04 -11.42 23.46
N ILE A 117 -9.95 -10.66 23.49
CA ILE A 117 -9.02 -10.65 24.63
C ILE A 117 -9.61 -9.91 25.82
N THR A 118 -10.26 -8.76 25.59
CA THR A 118 -10.73 -7.92 26.70
C THR A 118 -12.15 -8.23 27.17
N GLY A 119 -12.94 -8.93 26.35
CA GLY A 119 -14.38 -9.09 26.55
C GLY A 119 -15.16 -7.77 26.48
N SER A 120 -14.56 -6.69 25.96
CA SER A 120 -15.12 -5.33 26.03
C SER A 120 -15.43 -4.76 24.66
N ARG A 121 -16.71 -4.72 24.30
CA ARG A 121 -17.21 -3.99 23.13
C ARG A 121 -16.90 -2.51 23.17
N SER A 122 -16.84 -1.91 24.35
CA SER A 122 -16.48 -0.49 24.50
C SER A 122 -15.04 -0.24 24.06
N LYS A 123 -14.10 -1.14 24.39
CA LYS A 123 -12.71 -1.05 23.92
C LYS A 123 -12.62 -1.30 22.41
N ALA A 124 -13.34 -2.29 21.88
CA ALA A 124 -13.39 -2.53 20.43
C ALA A 124 -13.94 -1.31 19.65
N ARG A 125 -14.99 -0.65 20.17
CA ARG A 125 -15.52 0.61 19.61
C ARG A 125 -14.49 1.74 19.54
N LYS A 126 -13.42 1.70 20.34
CA LYS A 126 -12.36 2.70 20.22
C LYS A 126 -11.54 2.47 18.95
N ILE A 127 -11.25 1.22 18.61
CA ILE A 127 -10.62 0.83 17.35
C ILE A 127 -11.50 1.23 16.16
N GLU A 128 -12.81 1.02 16.26
CA GLU A 128 -13.76 1.45 15.22
C GLU A 128 -13.70 2.96 14.93
N ARG A 129 -13.46 3.80 15.94
CA ARG A 129 -13.31 5.26 15.71
C ARG A 129 -12.06 5.59 14.89
N HIS A 130 -10.97 4.85 15.08
CA HIS A 130 -9.78 5.00 14.24
C HIS A 130 -10.03 4.54 12.80
N ARG A 131 -10.82 3.47 12.61
CA ARG A 131 -11.29 3.05 11.28
C ARG A 131 -12.06 4.17 10.59
N ASP A 132 -13.02 4.75 11.28
CA ASP A 132 -13.88 5.79 10.71
C ASP A 132 -13.08 7.06 10.37
N ALA A 133 -12.08 7.40 11.20
CA ALA A 133 -11.14 8.49 10.91
C ALA A 133 -10.30 8.21 9.64
N ALA A 134 -9.73 7.00 9.53
CA ALA A 134 -8.95 6.59 8.36
C ALA A 134 -9.79 6.58 7.08
N LEU A 135 -11.02 6.06 7.14
CA LEU A 135 -11.97 6.08 6.01
C LEU A 135 -12.36 7.52 5.64
N ALA A 136 -12.61 8.39 6.62
CA ALA A 136 -12.90 9.80 6.37
C ALA A 136 -11.70 10.57 5.78
N HIS A 137 -10.46 10.18 6.11
CA HIS A 137 -9.27 10.70 5.44
C HIS A 137 -9.23 10.26 3.97
N LEU A 138 -9.39 8.96 3.70
CA LEU A 138 -9.43 8.39 2.36
C LEU A 138 -10.48 9.05 1.47
N GLU A 139 -11.70 9.27 1.98
CA GLU A 139 -12.78 9.93 1.23
C GLU A 139 -12.47 11.39 0.91
N ARG A 140 -11.68 12.08 1.73
CA ARG A 140 -11.26 13.46 1.45
C ARG A 140 -10.12 13.55 0.43
N THR A 141 -9.37 12.47 0.22
CA THR A 141 -8.22 12.39 -0.67
C THR A 141 -8.53 11.53 -1.90
N LEU A 142 -8.27 10.22 -1.83
CA LEU A 142 -8.48 9.26 -2.91
C LEU A 142 -9.93 9.22 -3.40
N GLY A 143 -10.90 9.36 -2.49
CA GLY A 143 -12.32 9.44 -2.87
C GLY A 143 -12.67 10.63 -3.76
N LYS A 144 -11.84 11.69 -3.75
CA LYS A 144 -11.93 12.86 -4.63
C LYS A 144 -10.93 12.82 -5.79
N GLY A 145 -10.30 11.68 -5.99
CA GLY A 145 -9.28 11.45 -6.99
C GLY A 145 -7.94 12.14 -6.74
N GLN A 146 -7.64 12.45 -5.49
CA GLN A 146 -6.37 13.06 -5.08
C GLN A 146 -5.45 11.99 -4.48
N TRP A 147 -4.44 11.59 -5.23
CA TRP A 147 -3.36 10.73 -4.78
C TRP A 147 -2.12 11.59 -4.51
N GLN A 148 -1.84 11.91 -3.25
CA GLN A 148 -0.61 12.58 -2.85
C GLN A 148 0.16 11.65 -1.93
N LYS A 149 1.35 11.19 -2.35
CA LYS A 149 2.00 10.06 -1.70
C LYS A 149 2.38 10.37 -0.24
N GLU A 150 3.19 11.40 -0.03
CA GLU A 150 3.68 11.73 1.32
C GLU A 150 2.57 12.12 2.31
N PRO A 151 1.59 12.98 1.96
CA PRO A 151 0.50 13.32 2.87
C PRO A 151 -0.39 12.11 3.20
N PHE A 152 -0.66 11.25 2.22
CA PHE A 152 -1.45 10.04 2.42
C PHE A 152 -0.72 9.06 3.33
N ASP A 153 0.55 8.75 3.03
CA ASP A 153 1.36 7.81 3.81
C ASP A 153 1.45 8.25 5.27
N LYS A 154 1.76 9.53 5.54
CA LYS A 154 1.85 10.07 6.92
C LYS A 154 0.54 9.99 7.69
N ALA A 155 -0.58 10.35 7.05
CA ALA A 155 -1.89 10.34 7.71
C ALA A 155 -2.33 8.90 8.02
N PHE A 156 -2.14 7.99 7.05
CA PHE A 156 -2.44 6.58 7.22
C PHE A 156 -1.58 5.93 8.32
N GLU A 157 -0.26 6.19 8.32
CA GLU A 157 0.65 5.72 9.37
C GLU A 157 0.22 6.22 10.76
N ALA A 158 -0.18 7.49 10.88
CA ALA A 158 -0.65 8.06 12.14
C ALA A 158 -1.91 7.35 12.66
N ASP A 159 -2.90 7.14 11.79
CA ASP A 159 -4.16 6.47 12.16
C ASP A 159 -3.93 5.00 12.57
N VAL A 160 -3.09 4.28 11.82
CA VAL A 160 -2.73 2.89 12.13
C VAL A 160 -1.92 2.81 13.42
N SER A 161 -0.96 3.72 13.63
CA SER A 161 -0.14 3.75 14.86
C SER A 161 -1.00 4.01 16.09
N ALA A 162 -1.89 4.99 16.02
CA ALA A 162 -2.80 5.29 17.13
C ALA A 162 -3.72 4.11 17.47
N ALA A 163 -4.20 3.41 16.45
CA ALA A 163 -5.02 2.21 16.63
C ALA A 163 -4.22 1.04 17.24
N ALA A 164 -2.98 0.86 16.80
CA ALA A 164 -2.07 -0.15 17.34
C ALA A 164 -1.74 0.12 18.82
N GLU A 165 -1.50 1.38 19.19
CA GLU A 165 -1.27 1.79 20.58
C GLU A 165 -2.50 1.56 21.46
N GLU A 166 -3.70 1.97 21.02
CA GLU A 166 -4.94 1.72 21.76
C GLU A 166 -5.20 0.22 21.89
N MET A 167 -4.96 -0.57 20.84
CA MET A 167 -5.03 -2.02 20.89
C MET A 167 -4.05 -2.58 21.92
N ALA A 168 -2.76 -2.23 21.86
CA ALA A 168 -1.74 -2.71 22.79
C ALA A 168 -2.11 -2.42 24.26
N GLY A 169 -2.62 -1.21 24.55
CA GLY A 169 -3.12 -0.85 25.87
C GLY A 169 -4.35 -1.67 26.30
N ALA A 170 -5.28 -1.89 25.37
CA ALA A 170 -6.45 -2.72 25.61
C ALA A 170 -6.07 -4.18 25.91
N LEU A 171 -5.17 -4.77 25.13
CA LEU A 171 -4.71 -6.14 25.29
C LEU A 171 -3.96 -6.33 26.62
N THR A 172 -3.01 -5.45 26.93
CA THR A 172 -2.25 -5.50 28.18
C THR A 172 -3.18 -5.49 29.39
N SER A 173 -4.15 -4.56 29.40
CA SER A 173 -5.13 -4.47 30.49
C SER A 173 -6.09 -5.67 30.55
N GLY A 174 -6.48 -6.22 29.40
CA GLY A 174 -7.36 -7.39 29.31
C GLY A 174 -6.70 -8.67 29.85
N VAL A 175 -5.49 -8.96 29.40
CA VAL A 175 -4.71 -10.13 29.85
C VAL A 175 -4.44 -10.04 31.35
N MET A 176 -3.98 -8.89 31.82
CA MET A 176 -3.68 -8.68 33.24
C MET A 176 -4.93 -8.90 34.12
N PHE A 177 -6.09 -8.37 33.69
CA PHE A 177 -7.35 -8.59 34.38
C PHE A 177 -7.78 -10.07 34.40
N ALA A 178 -7.59 -10.81 33.30
CA ALA A 178 -7.90 -12.23 33.25
C ALA A 178 -6.99 -13.06 34.16
N VAL A 179 -5.69 -12.74 34.23
CA VAL A 179 -4.75 -13.38 35.17
C VAL A 179 -5.18 -13.12 36.61
N PHE A 180 -5.49 -11.87 36.96
CA PHE A 180 -5.91 -11.53 38.34
C PHE A 180 -7.24 -12.14 38.73
N THR A 181 -8.13 -12.41 37.79
CA THR A 181 -9.48 -12.93 38.05
C THR A 181 -9.65 -14.42 37.75
N GLY A 182 -8.60 -15.10 37.28
CA GLY A 182 -8.64 -16.51 36.89
C GLY A 182 -9.50 -16.81 35.66
N ARG A 183 -9.68 -15.84 34.75
CA ARG A 183 -10.57 -15.96 33.57
C ARG A 183 -9.82 -16.17 32.25
N ALA A 184 -8.72 -16.90 32.28
CA ALA A 184 -7.94 -17.22 31.07
C ALA A 184 -8.77 -18.06 30.07
N ASP A 185 -9.49 -19.06 30.56
CA ASP A 185 -10.34 -19.95 29.73
C ASP A 185 -11.45 -19.19 28.97
N ASP A 186 -11.94 -18.08 29.52
CA ASP A 186 -12.93 -17.24 28.85
C ASP A 186 -12.32 -16.50 27.66
N ILE A 187 -11.03 -16.13 27.72
CA ILE A 187 -10.30 -15.54 26.59
C ILE A 187 -10.14 -16.57 25.49
N GLU A 188 -9.76 -17.81 25.83
CA GLU A 188 -9.59 -18.90 24.85
C GLU A 188 -10.89 -19.13 24.08
N LYS A 189 -12.02 -19.32 24.79
CA LYS A 189 -13.34 -19.53 24.15
C LYS A 189 -13.74 -18.39 23.21
N ARG A 190 -13.51 -17.13 23.60
CA ARG A 190 -13.83 -15.97 22.76
C ARG A 190 -12.88 -15.85 21.57
N THR A 191 -11.60 -16.17 21.76
CA THR A 191 -10.60 -16.14 20.69
C THR A 191 -10.91 -17.22 19.65
N ASP A 192 -11.30 -18.42 20.06
CA ASP A 192 -11.75 -19.48 19.15
C ASP A 192 -13.00 -19.08 18.36
N ALA A 193 -13.97 -18.43 19.01
CA ALA A 193 -15.16 -17.92 18.35
C ALA A 193 -14.80 -16.82 17.33
N MET A 194 -13.91 -15.89 17.72
CA MET A 194 -13.39 -14.84 16.84
C MET A 194 -12.66 -15.43 15.65
N GLN A 195 -11.77 -16.42 15.84
CA GLN A 195 -11.02 -17.05 14.74
C GLN A 195 -11.96 -17.67 13.71
N LYS A 196 -12.97 -18.42 14.16
CA LYS A 196 -13.97 -19.05 13.28
C LYS A 196 -14.79 -18.01 12.50
N ASP A 197 -15.11 -16.88 13.12
CA ASP A 197 -15.81 -15.78 12.44
C ASP A 197 -14.89 -15.06 11.44
N MET A 198 -13.63 -14.85 11.81
CA MET A 198 -12.60 -14.24 10.99
C MET A 198 -12.34 -15.06 9.74
N ASP A 199 -12.10 -16.37 9.87
CA ASP A 199 -11.84 -17.28 8.75
C ASP A 199 -12.98 -17.23 7.72
N ARG A 200 -14.23 -17.21 8.19
CA ARG A 200 -15.42 -17.13 7.34
C ARG A 200 -15.50 -15.82 6.56
N ARG A 201 -15.15 -14.70 7.19
CA ARG A 201 -15.29 -13.36 6.58
C ARG A 201 -14.07 -13.00 5.73
N MET A 202 -12.87 -13.37 6.15
CA MET A 202 -11.61 -12.95 5.54
C MET A 202 -11.31 -13.69 4.25
N ASP A 203 -11.67 -14.96 4.11
CA ASP A 203 -11.40 -15.70 2.88
C ASP A 203 -12.13 -15.10 1.66
N ALA A 204 -13.42 -14.80 1.81
CA ALA A 204 -14.22 -14.18 0.75
C ALA A 204 -13.75 -12.75 0.42
N ARG A 205 -13.50 -11.94 1.46
CA ARG A 205 -13.04 -10.54 1.29
C ARG A 205 -11.65 -10.48 0.68
N GLY A 206 -10.74 -11.35 1.11
CA GLY A 206 -9.39 -11.48 0.58
C GLY A 206 -9.39 -11.84 -0.90
N LYS A 207 -10.15 -12.87 -1.31
CA LYS A 207 -10.29 -13.27 -2.73
C LYS A 207 -10.87 -12.15 -3.58
N ALA A 208 -11.88 -11.43 -3.07
CA ALA A 208 -12.46 -10.29 -3.77
C ALA A 208 -11.44 -9.15 -3.93
N LEU A 209 -10.66 -8.87 -2.88
CA LEU A 209 -9.61 -7.85 -2.91
C LEU A 209 -8.51 -8.21 -3.91
N GLU A 210 -8.06 -9.46 -3.93
CA GLU A 210 -7.07 -9.97 -4.87
C GLU A 210 -7.55 -9.88 -6.32
N ALA A 211 -8.80 -10.27 -6.59
CA ALA A 211 -9.38 -10.15 -7.93
C ALA A 211 -9.42 -8.69 -8.41
N ARG A 212 -9.80 -7.75 -7.53
CA ARG A 212 -9.81 -6.32 -7.84
C ARG A 212 -8.40 -5.76 -8.04
N ALA A 213 -7.44 -6.18 -7.22
CA ALA A 213 -6.02 -5.84 -7.36
C ALA A 213 -5.48 -6.27 -8.72
N ASN A 214 -5.74 -7.52 -9.12
CA ASN A 214 -5.30 -8.07 -10.40
C ASN A 214 -5.92 -7.32 -11.59
N ALA A 215 -7.23 -7.00 -11.51
CA ALA A 215 -7.89 -6.19 -12.53
C ALA A 215 -7.26 -4.80 -12.65
N LEU A 216 -6.90 -4.17 -11.52
CA LEU A 216 -6.20 -2.90 -11.51
C LEU A 216 -4.84 -2.97 -12.20
N CYS A 217 -4.06 -4.05 -11.95
CA CYS A 217 -2.76 -4.22 -12.58
C CYS A 217 -2.85 -4.31 -14.11
N VAL A 218 -3.91 -4.93 -14.64
CA VAL A 218 -4.16 -4.95 -16.10
C VAL A 218 -4.38 -3.53 -16.63
N GLN A 219 -5.23 -2.74 -15.96
CA GLN A 219 -5.51 -1.35 -16.37
C GLN A 219 -4.26 -0.46 -16.29
N VAL A 220 -3.43 -0.59 -15.26
CA VAL A 220 -2.18 0.16 -15.14
C VAL A 220 -1.20 -0.20 -16.26
N ARG A 221 -1.12 -1.47 -16.66
CA ARG A 221 -0.29 -1.89 -17.78
C ARG A 221 -0.77 -1.32 -19.11
N GLU A 222 -2.07 -1.28 -19.35
CA GLU A 222 -2.64 -0.65 -20.55
C GLU A 222 -2.28 0.85 -20.62
N LEU A 223 -2.30 1.55 -19.48
CA LEU A 223 -1.85 2.95 -19.41
C LEU A 223 -0.36 3.11 -19.70
N ASP A 224 0.49 2.20 -19.23
CA ASP A 224 1.93 2.20 -19.54
C ASP A 224 2.17 1.94 -21.03
N GLU A 225 1.45 1.00 -21.63
CA GLU A 225 1.54 0.73 -23.07
C GLU A 225 1.16 1.96 -23.92
N LEU A 226 0.08 2.67 -23.55
CA LEU A 226 -0.31 3.92 -24.20
C LEU A 226 0.79 4.98 -24.08
N GLN A 227 1.39 5.12 -22.90
CA GLN A 227 2.51 6.03 -22.67
C GLN A 227 3.72 5.66 -23.53
N LEU A 228 4.07 4.38 -23.62
CA LEU A 228 5.23 3.91 -24.38
C LEU A 228 5.07 4.13 -25.88
N GLN A 229 3.83 4.17 -26.37
CA GLN A 229 3.47 4.45 -27.76
C GLN A 229 3.39 5.95 -28.08
N LEU A 230 3.50 6.86 -27.10
CA LEU A 230 3.56 8.29 -27.38
C LEU A 230 4.82 8.61 -28.19
N ASP A 231 4.65 9.33 -29.28
CA ASP A 231 5.76 9.81 -30.11
C ASP A 231 6.38 11.08 -29.53
N TYR A 232 5.60 11.85 -28.77
CA TYR A 232 6.05 13.03 -28.04
C TYR A 232 7.34 12.79 -27.24
N ARG A 233 8.28 13.73 -27.34
CA ARG A 233 9.54 13.75 -26.59
C ARG A 233 9.66 15.07 -25.84
N LEU A 234 10.25 14.99 -24.66
CA LEU A 234 10.67 16.15 -23.89
C LEU A 234 11.78 16.91 -24.64
N SER A 235 12.09 18.12 -24.19
CA SER A 235 13.13 18.97 -24.79
C SER A 235 14.52 18.33 -24.80
N ASP A 236 14.78 17.38 -23.89
CA ASP A 236 16.02 16.61 -23.82
C ASP A 236 16.00 15.33 -24.69
N GLY A 237 14.96 15.16 -25.51
CA GLY A 237 14.75 14.02 -26.39
C GLY A 237 14.24 12.75 -25.68
N LYS A 238 14.05 12.77 -24.36
CA LYS A 238 13.54 11.60 -23.62
C LYS A 238 12.03 11.45 -23.78
N ARG A 239 11.53 10.24 -23.52
CA ARG A 239 10.08 9.98 -23.43
C ARG A 239 9.50 10.63 -22.19
N LEU A 240 8.23 11.03 -22.28
CA LEU A 240 7.45 11.41 -21.11
C LEU A 240 7.11 10.13 -20.31
N LEU A 241 7.61 10.05 -19.07
CA LEU A 241 7.35 8.93 -18.17
C LEU A 241 6.55 9.42 -16.96
N LEU A 242 5.25 9.14 -16.97
CA LEU A 242 4.29 9.35 -15.89
C LEU A 242 4.18 8.11 -15.01
N LEU A 243 4.14 6.93 -15.63
CA LEU A 243 4.24 5.63 -14.98
C LEU A 243 5.63 5.03 -15.23
N GLN A 244 6.16 4.34 -14.22
CA GLN A 244 7.47 3.72 -14.24
C GLN A 244 7.37 2.30 -13.69
N GLN A 245 8.00 1.34 -14.35
CA GLN A 245 8.14 0.01 -13.78
C GLN A 245 9.10 0.06 -12.59
N THR A 246 8.66 -0.44 -11.44
CA THR A 246 9.54 -0.66 -10.30
C THR A 246 10.43 -1.86 -10.65
N LYS A 247 11.74 -1.64 -10.81
CA LYS A 247 12.69 -2.76 -10.94
C LYS A 247 12.54 -3.65 -9.71
N ASN A 248 12.15 -4.89 -9.94
CA ASN A 248 12.18 -5.92 -8.90
C ASN A 248 13.64 -6.09 -8.45
N PRO A 249 14.01 -5.94 -7.16
CA PRO A 249 15.38 -6.18 -6.70
C PRO A 249 15.84 -7.64 -6.83
N ALA A 250 14.99 -8.54 -7.32
CA ALA A 250 15.26 -9.96 -7.48
C ALA A 250 15.38 -10.37 -8.95
N GLU A 251 16.36 -9.81 -9.68
CA GLU A 251 17.04 -10.56 -10.74
C GLU A 251 18.55 -10.30 -10.66
N PRO A 252 19.38 -11.37 -10.62
CA PRO A 252 20.82 -11.22 -10.54
C PRO A 252 21.33 -10.63 -11.85
N SER A 253 22.02 -9.50 -11.76
CA SER A 253 22.76 -8.92 -12.87
C SER A 253 23.71 -9.98 -13.45
N SER A 254 23.38 -10.46 -14.65
CA SER A 254 24.22 -11.34 -15.48
C SER A 254 25.39 -10.55 -16.09
N ALA A 255 26.06 -9.75 -15.27
CA ALA A 255 27.24 -8.98 -15.62
C ALA A 255 28.37 -9.28 -14.64
N MET A 256 28.65 -10.55 -14.38
CA MET A 256 29.88 -11.07 -13.79
C MET A 256 30.02 -12.57 -14.13
N ALA A 257 30.06 -12.87 -15.43
CA ALA A 257 30.46 -14.19 -15.92
C ALA A 257 31.21 -14.03 -17.24
N ARG A 258 32.31 -13.28 -17.19
CA ARG A 258 33.30 -13.22 -18.27
C ARG A 258 34.66 -12.72 -17.78
N GLU A 259 35.17 -13.36 -16.73
CA GLU A 259 36.59 -13.27 -16.36
C GLU A 259 36.92 -14.38 -15.37
N THR A 260 37.04 -15.61 -15.88
CA THR A 260 37.73 -16.73 -15.20
C THR A 260 38.00 -17.81 -16.23
N GLU A 261 38.69 -17.45 -17.29
CA GLU A 261 39.47 -18.38 -18.10
C GLU A 261 40.64 -17.59 -18.69
N VAL A 262 41.82 -18.22 -18.76
CA VAL A 262 43.14 -17.65 -19.08
C VAL A 262 43.86 -17.08 -17.84
N THR A 263 44.46 -17.91 -16.99
CA THR A 263 45.82 -18.42 -17.27
C THR A 263 46.16 -19.56 -16.30
N GLY A 264 46.26 -20.78 -16.84
CA GLY A 264 47.17 -21.78 -16.29
C GLY A 264 48.59 -21.46 -16.73
N GLY A 265 49.56 -21.65 -15.84
CA GLY A 265 50.92 -21.98 -16.25
C GLY A 265 52.06 -21.23 -15.56
N SER A 266 52.79 -22.00 -14.75
CA SER A 266 54.25 -22.18 -14.84
C SER A 266 55.09 -21.65 -13.67
N ARG A 267 55.69 -22.63 -12.96
CA ARG A 267 57.08 -22.73 -12.39
C ARG A 267 57.69 -21.42 -11.85
N ARG A 268 58.18 -21.36 -10.61
CA ARG A 268 59.15 -22.21 -9.91
C ARG A 268 59.06 -21.96 -8.41
#